data_AF-A0A9D6ERQ1-F1
#
_entry.id   AF-A0A9D6ERQ1-F1
#
_cell.length_a   1.000
_cell.length_b   1.000
_cell.length_c   1.000
_cell.angle_alpha   90.00
_cell.angle_beta   90.00
_cell.angle_gamma   90.00
#
_symmetry.space_group_name_H-M   'P 1'
#
loop_
_entity.id
_entity.type
_entity.pdbx_description
1 polymer ?
#
loop_
_entity_poly.entity_id
_entity_poly.type
_entity_poly.pdbx_seq_one_letter_code
_entity_poly.pdbx_strand_id
1 'polypeptide(L)' 'MKKAWMSMDIGWSIVLPMVGGVFLGQFLDKKFATEPKFTLGLLFFGIFLGFLNLITIARDASKDK' A
#
# COMPACT_ATOMS: atom_id res chain seq x y z
N MET A 1 -15.62 -18.66 -15.46
CA MET A 1 -15.08 -17.31 -15.71
C MET A 1 -15.07 -16.36 -14.49
N LYS A 2 -15.59 -16.75 -13.30
CA LYS A 2 -15.58 -15.88 -12.10
C LYS A 2 -14.27 -15.88 -11.28
N LYS A 3 -13.39 -16.87 -11.48
CA LYS A 3 -12.18 -17.05 -10.65
C LYS A 3 -11.03 -16.08 -10.97
N ALA A 4 -10.95 -15.57 -12.20
CA ALA A 4 -9.87 -14.66 -12.62
C ALA A 4 -9.94 -13.29 -11.94
N TRP A 5 -11.14 -12.81 -11.64
CA TRP A 5 -11.36 -11.52 -10.97
C TRP A 5 -10.86 -11.52 -9.53
N MET A 6 -10.98 -12.66 -8.83
CA MET A 6 -10.60 -12.78 -7.42
C MET A 6 -9.08 -12.63 -7.20
N SER A 7 -8.26 -13.04 -8.18
CA SER A 7 -6.81 -12.84 -8.12
C SER A 7 -6.40 -11.40 -8.46
N MET A 8 -7.18 -10.70 -9.29
CA MET A 8 -6.95 -9.29 -9.62
C MET A 8 -7.33 -8.36 -8.47
N ASP A 9 -8.39 -8.68 -7.72
CA ASP A 9 -8.83 -7.90 -6.56
C ASP A 9 -7.75 -7.82 -5.47
N ILE A 10 -7.01 -8.91 -5.25
CA ILE A 10 -5.91 -8.95 -4.27
C ILE A 10 -4.78 -8.01 -4.71
N GLY A 11 -4.34 -8.10 -5.97
CA GLY A 11 -3.32 -7.19 -6.51
C GLY A 11 -3.76 -5.72 -6.43
N TRP A 12 -5.03 -5.44 -6.76
CA TRP A 12 -5.58 -4.09 -6.71
C TRP A 12 -5.63 -3.53 -5.29
N SER A 13 -6.00 -4.35 -4.30
CA SER A 13 -6.06 -3.94 -2.88
C SER A 13 -4.70 -3.55 -2.28
N ILE A 14 -3.59 -4.00 -2.88
CA ILE A 14 -2.23 -3.67 -2.45
C ILE A 14 -1.67 -2.48 -3.24
N VAL A 15 -1.91 -2.46 -4.56
CA VAL A 15 -1.42 -1.41 -5.45
C VAL A 15 -2.07 -0.06 -5.16
N LEU A 16 -3.38 -0.05 -4.87
CA LEU A 16 -4.13 1.20 -4.63
C LEU A 16 -3.60 2.02 -3.45
N PRO A 17 -3.39 1.46 -2.24
CA PRO A 17 -2.81 2.21 -1.12
C PRO A 17 -1.33 2.59 -1.33
N MET A 18 -0.55 1.78 -2.05
CA MET A 18 0.85 2.12 -2.39
C MET A 18 0.93 3.32 -3.31
N VAL A 19 0.25 3.27 -4.46
CA VAL A 19 0.26 4.36 -5.45
C VAL A 19 -0.43 5.60 -4.89
N GLY A 20 -1.56 5.41 -4.20
CA GLY A 20 -2.29 6.49 -3.53
C GLY A 20 -1.44 7.22 -2.49
N GLY A 21 -0.67 6.48 -1.68
CA GLY A 21 0.25 7.05 -0.69
C GLY A 21 1.36 7.87 -1.33
N VAL A 22 2.04 7.35 -2.36
CA VAL A 22 3.12 8.09 -3.04
C VAL A 22 2.60 9.40 -3.65
N PHE A 23 1.44 9.36 -4.32
CA PHE A 23 0.86 10.54 -4.96
C PHE A 23 0.43 11.62 -3.95
N LEU A 24 -0.18 11.20 -2.83
CA LEU A 24 -0.52 12.08 -1.72
C LEU A 24 0.72 12.71 -1.09
N GLY A 25 1.81 11.95 -0.95
CA GLY A 25 3.04 12.42 -0.31
C GLY A 25 3.74 13.48 -1.13
N GLN A 26 3.81 13.30 -2.45
CA GLN A 26 4.35 14.31 -3.36
C GLN A 26 3.49 15.58 -3.39
N PHE A 27 2.17 15.45 -3.34
CA PHE A 27 1.27 16.60 -3.29
C PHE A 27 1.45 17.42 -1.99
N LEU A 28 1.60 16.73 -0.86
CA LEU A 28 1.87 17.34 0.44
C LEU A 28 3.25 18.03 0.48
N ASP A 29 4.31 17.38 0.00
CA ASP A 29 5.66 17.97 -0.02
C ASP A 29 5.72 19.25 -0.86
N LYS A 30 5.06 19.27 -2.04
CA LYS A 30 4.96 20.47 -2.89
C LYS A 30 4.17 21.59 -2.24
N LYS A 31 3.12 21.27 -1.49
CA LYS A 31 2.26 22.28 -0.85
C LYS A 31 2.94 22.93 0.36
N PHE A 32 3.78 22.20 1.08
CA PHE A 32 4.41 22.68 2.31
C PHE A 32 5.88 23.12 2.13
N ALA A 33 6.43 23.11 0.91
CA ALA A 33 7.82 23.47 0.60
C ALA A 33 8.84 22.78 1.53
N THR A 34 8.50 21.57 1.99
CA THR A 34 9.27 20.79 2.97
C THR A 34 9.99 19.62 2.33
N GLU A 35 10.25 19.71 1.01
CA GLU A 35 10.94 18.66 0.26
C GLU A 35 12.26 18.28 0.96
N PRO A 36 12.46 17.00 1.36
CA PRO A 36 11.67 15.80 1.06
C PRO A 36 11.03 15.12 2.29
N LYS A 37 10.56 15.87 3.30
CA LYS A 37 10.12 15.30 4.59
C LYS A 37 8.82 14.49 4.50
N PHE A 38 7.80 14.97 3.80
CA PHE A 38 6.54 14.23 3.65
C PHE A 38 6.68 13.03 2.71
N THR A 39 7.48 13.14 1.64
CA THR A 39 7.75 12.00 0.76
C THR A 39 8.43 10.88 1.54
N LEU A 40 9.46 11.17 2.35
CA LEU A 40 10.10 10.18 3.23
C LEU A 40 9.14 9.59 4.26
N GLY A 41 8.31 10.42 4.89
CA GLY A 41 7.30 9.98 5.85
C GLY A 41 6.27 9.03 5.22
N LEU A 42 5.73 9.38 4.05
CA LEU A 42 4.79 8.52 3.34
C LEU A 42 5.44 7.27 2.73
N LEU A 43 6.73 7.31 2.40
CA LEU A 43 7.49 6.13 1.99
C LEU A 43 7.59 5.11 3.13
N PHE A 44 7.99 5.57 4.33
CA PHE A 44 8.01 4.73 5.52
C PHE A 44 6.62 4.23 5.89
N PHE A 45 5.60 5.07 5.77
CA PHE A 45 4.22 4.69 6.01
C PHE A 45 3.72 3.63 5.00
N GLY A 46 4.07 3.77 3.72
CA GLY A 46 3.76 2.79 2.68
C GLY A 46 4.44 1.44 2.93
N ILE A 47 5.70 1.45 3.38
CA ILE A 47 6.42 0.23 3.79
C ILE A 47 5.69 -0.44 4.97
N PHE A 48 5.31 0.34 5.99
CA PHE A 48 4.60 -0.18 7.16
C PHE A 48 3.26 -0.82 6.80
N LEU A 49 2.46 -0.17 5.94
CA LEU A 49 1.21 -0.73 5.43
C LEU A 49 1.45 -2.01 4.61
N GLY A 50 2.52 -2.06 3.81
CA GLY A 50 2.92 -3.27 3.08
C GLY A 50 3.20 -4.45 4.01
N PHE A 51 3.90 -4.23 5.12
CA PHE A 51 4.14 -5.26 6.14
C PHE A 51 2.85 -5.73 6.82
N LEU A 52 1.93 -4.83 7.15
CA LEU A 52 0.63 -5.21 7.72
C LEU A 52 -0.18 -6.07 6.76
N ASN A 53 -0.17 -5.73 5.47
CA ASN A 53 -0.87 -6.50 4.44
C ASN A 53 -0.23 -7.89 4.27
N LEU A 54 1.10 -7.97 4.28
CA LEU A 54 1.83 -9.24 4.24
C LEU A 54 1.48 -10.15 5.44
N ILE A 55 1.35 -9.58 6.65
CA ILE A 55 0.95 -10.32 7.86
C ILE A 55 -0.48 -10.85 7.73
N THR A 56 -1.40 -10.05 7.18
CA THR A 56 -2.79 -10.47 6.95
C THR A 56 -2.83 -11.65 5.97
N ILE A 57 -2.14 -11.53 4.83
CA ILE A 57 -2.04 -12.61 3.83
C ILE A 57 -1.41 -13.87 4.45
N ALA A 58 -0.34 -13.72 5.23
CA ALA A 58 0.33 -14.84 5.88
C ALA A 58 -0.56 -15.53 6.94
N ARG A 59 -1.34 -14.76 7.71
CA ARG A 59 -2.32 -15.31 8.64
C ARG A 59 -3.44 -16.05 7.92
N ASP A 60 -3.99 -15.46 6.86
CA ASP A 60 -5.05 -16.10 6.08
C ASP A 60 -4.55 -17.38 5.42
N ALA A 61 -3.32 -17.39 4.90
CA ALA A 61 -2.67 -18.60 4.39
C ALA A 61 -2.40 -19.65 5.48
N SER A 62 -2.16 -19.23 6.73
CA SER A 62 -1.98 -20.15 7.87
C SER A 62 -3.30 -20.69 8.41
N LYS A 63 -4.43 -19.99 8.18
CA LYS A 63 -5.76 -20.36 8.67
C LYS A 63 -6.49 -21.35 7.76
N ASP A 64 -5.94 -21.59 6.57
CA ASP A 64 -6.41 -22.56 5.56
C ASP A 64 -5.79 -23.97 5.75
N LYS A 65 -5.02 -24.18 6.83
CA LYS A 65 -4.59 -25.52 7.32
C LYS A 65 -5.37 -25.91 8.56
#